data_AF-A0A0S4UP18-F1
#
_entry.id   AF-A0A0S4UP18-F1
#
_cell.length_a   1.000
_cell.length_b   1.000
_cell.length_c   1.000
_cell.angle_alpha   90.00
_cell.angle_beta   90.00
_cell.angle_gamma   90.00
#
_symmetry.space_group_name_H-M   'P 1'
#
loop_
_entity.id
_entity.type
_entity.pdbx_description
1 polymer ?
#
loop_
_entity_poly.entity_id
_entity_poly.type
_entity_poly.pdbx_seq_one_letter_code
_entity_poly.pdbx_strand_id
1 'polypeptide(L)' 'MQAVRVTGAKVVIPPRSNRKAKRHYSRALYRTRNLVERFFNRIKHFRRVSTRYK' A
#
# COMPACT_ATOMS: atom_id res chain seq x y z
N MET A 1 8.76 12.51 -0.01
CA MET A 1 9.02 12.02 1.36
C MET A 1 8.40 12.95 2.39
N GLN A 2 8.54 14.28 2.25
CA GLN A 2 7.96 15.24 3.20
C GLN A 2 6.45 15.02 3.42
N ALA A 3 5.64 14.93 2.35
CA ALA A 3 4.20 14.70 2.50
C ALA A 3 3.81 13.42 3.28
N VAL A 4 4.57 12.34 3.16
CA VAL A 4 4.31 11.07 3.89
C VAL A 4 4.87 11.12 5.31
N ARG A 5 5.95 11.88 5.54
CA ARG A 5 6.50 12.09 6.89
C ARG A 5 5.58 12.96 7.74
N VAL A 6 4.89 13.93 7.13
CA VAL A 6 3.92 14.79 7.81
C VAL A 6 2.75 13.97 8.38
N THR A 7 2.38 12.86 7.73
CA THR A 7 1.31 11.98 8.20
C THR A 7 1.77 10.91 9.20
N GLY A 8 3.02 10.97 9.67
CA GLY A 8 3.61 9.97 10.57
C GLY A 8 3.83 8.59 9.92
N ALA A 9 3.66 8.47 8.60
CA ALA A 9 3.72 7.21 7.92
C ALA A 9 5.15 6.85 7.46
N LYS A 10 5.50 5.57 7.56
CA LYS A 10 6.77 5.04 7.03
C LYS A 10 6.58 4.62 5.59
N VAL A 11 7.36 5.20 4.68
CA VAL A 11 7.42 4.71 3.30
C VAL A 11 8.08 3.32 3.33
N VAL A 12 7.44 2.33 2.73
CA VAL A 12 7.95 0.94 2.62
C VAL A 12 8.01 0.49 1.16
N ILE A 13 7.35 1.23 0.25
CA ILE A 13 7.29 0.94 -1.18
C ILE A 13 8.70 1.06 -1.80
N PRO A 14 9.11 0.09 -2.64
CA PRO A 14 10.38 0.14 -3.35
C PRO A 14 10.43 1.34 -4.31
N PRO A 15 11.63 1.94 -4.51
CA PRO A 15 11.80 2.94 -5.56
C PRO A 15 11.61 2.29 -6.94
N ARG A 16 11.16 3.07 -7.92
CA ARG A 16 11.14 2.64 -9.33
C ARG A 16 12.55 2.25 -9.79
N SER A 17 12.63 1.26 -10.69
CA SER A 17 13.89 0.70 -11.18
C SER A 17 14.80 1.74 -11.86
N ASN A 18 14.21 2.72 -12.55
CA ASN A 18 14.90 3.78 -13.28
C ASN A 18 15.30 5.00 -12.42
N ARG A 19 15.13 4.94 -11.10
CA ARG A 19 15.47 6.08 -10.23
C ARG A 19 16.99 6.15 -10.01
N LYS A 20 17.60 7.30 -10.38
CA LYS A 20 19.04 7.57 -10.21
C LYS A 20 19.53 7.39 -8.76
N ALA A 21 18.79 7.94 -7.79
CA ALA A 21 19.06 7.74 -6.36
C ALA A 21 18.05 6.76 -5.75
N LYS A 22 18.47 5.51 -5.54
CA LYS A 22 17.62 4.49 -4.91
C LYS A 22 17.52 4.78 -3.42
N ARG A 23 16.28 4.85 -2.92
CA ARG A 23 16.01 5.03 -1.49
C ARG A 23 16.04 3.67 -0.78
N HIS A 24 16.51 3.65 0.46
CA HIS A 24 16.39 2.47 1.31
C HIS A 24 14.94 2.17 1.69
N TYR A 25 14.54 0.90 1.60
CA TYR A 25 13.23 0.43 2.02
C TYR A 25 13.37 -0.97 2.65
N SER A 26 12.52 -1.29 3.62
CA SER A 26 12.51 -2.64 4.21
C SER A 26 11.76 -3.60 3.30
N ARG A 27 12.48 -4.57 2.73
CA ARG A 27 11.87 -5.63 1.90
C ARG A 27 10.92 -6.51 2.71
N ALA A 28 11.21 -6.76 3.98
CA ALA A 28 10.35 -7.55 4.87
C ALA A 28 8.99 -6.88 5.08
N LEU A 29 8.99 -5.57 5.40
CA LEU A 29 7.74 -4.80 5.54
C LEU A 29 6.98 -4.67 4.22
N TYR A 30 7.69 -4.65 3.07
CA TYR A 30 7.02 -4.62 1.77
C TYR A 30 6.30 -5.94 1.47
N ARG A 31 6.87 -7.08 1.88
CA ARG A 31 6.25 -8.40 1.71
C ARG A 31 4.96 -8.53 2.52
N THR A 32 4.93 -8.04 3.76
CA THR A 32 3.73 -8.12 4.61
C THR A 32 2.54 -7.31 4.07
N ARG A 33 2.79 -6.28 3.25
CA ARG A 33 1.76 -5.49 2.58
C ARG A 33 0.79 -6.33 1.73
N ASN A 34 1.27 -7.42 1.11
CA ASN A 34 0.45 -8.30 0.28
C ASN A 34 -0.72 -8.91 1.07
N LEU A 35 -0.56 -9.18 2.38
CA LEU A 35 -1.63 -9.71 3.22
C LEU A 35 -2.78 -8.70 3.34
N VAL A 36 -2.43 -7.45 3.62
CA VAL A 36 -3.37 -6.33 3.71
C VAL A 36 -4.07 -6.09 2.36
N GLU A 37 -3.32 -6.09 1.27
CA GLU A 37 -3.85 -5.91 -0.09
C GLU A 37 -4.85 -7.03 -0.47
N ARG A 38 -4.52 -8.29 -0.16
CA ARG A 38 -5.41 -9.44 -0.39
C ARG A 38 -6.69 -9.35 0.42
N PHE A 39 -6.60 -8.93 1.68
CA PHE A 39 -7.76 -8.71 2.54
C PHE A 39 -8.73 -7.68 1.94
N PHE A 40 -8.22 -6.50 1.59
CA PHE A 40 -9.06 -5.48 0.95
C PHE A 40 -9.56 -5.88 -0.42
N ASN A 41 -8.77 -6.63 -1.20
CA ASN A 41 -9.24 -7.16 -2.48
C ASN A 41 -10.45 -8.08 -2.29
N ARG A 42 -10.42 -8.97 -1.30
CA ARG A 42 -11.55 -9.82 -0.93
C ARG A 42 -12.77 -9.02 -0.53
N ILE A 43 -12.62 -7.99 0.31
CA ILE A 43 -13.74 -7.09 0.68
C ILE A 43 -14.33 -6.41 -0.57
N LYS A 44 -13.47 -5.96 -1.50
CA LYS A 44 -13.91 -5.27 -2.71
C LYS A 44 -14.79 -6.13 -3.60
N HIS A 45 -14.57 -7.46 -3.65
CA HIS A 45 -15.44 -8.37 -4.39
C HIS A 45 -16.88 -8.38 -3.86
N PHE A 46 -17.08 -8.15 -2.55
CA PHE A 46 -18.41 -8.11 -1.92
C PHE A 46 -19.06 -6.72 -1.94
N ARG A 47 -18.46 -5.69 -2.58
CA ARG A 47 -19.01 -4.33 -2.58
C ARG A 47 -20.43 -4.25 -3.11
N ARG A 48 -20.76 -5.03 -4.16
CA ARG A 48 -22.12 -5.13 -4.74
C ARG A 48 -23.18 -5.60 -3.73
N VAL A 49 -22.80 -6.43 -2.77
CA VAL A 49 -23.71 -6.90 -1.71
C VAL A 49 -23.89 -5.81 -0.64
N SER A 50 -22.84 -5.03 -0.35
CA SER A 50 -22.88 -3.99 0.68
C SER A 50 -23.60 -2.71 0.24
N THR A 51 -23.54 -2.33 -1.03
CA THR A 51 -24.21 -1.13 -1.56
C THR A 51 -25.62 -1.49 -2.00
N ARG A 52 -26.58 -1.40 -1.07
CA ARG A 52 -27.99 -1.21 -1.45
C ARG A 52 -28.18 0.26 -1.82
N TYR A 53 -28.39 0.55 -3.10
CA TYR A 53 -28.97 1.82 -3.52
C TYR A 53 -30.46 1.78 -3.13
N LYS A 54 -30.90 2.80 -2.40
CA LYS A 54 -32.34 3.10 -2.33
C LYS A 54 -32.77 3.69 -3.67
#